data_AF-A0A950QFE6-F1
#
_entry.id   AF-A0A950QFE6-F1
#
_cell.length_a   1.000
_cell.length_b   1.000
_cell.length_c   1.000
_cell.angle_alpha   90.00
_cell.angle_beta   90.00
_cell.angle_gamma   90.00
#
_symmetry.space_group_name_H-M   'P 1'
#
loop_
_entity.id
_entity.type
_entity.pdbx_description
1 polymer ?
#
loop_
_entity_poly.entity_id
_entity_poly.type
_entity_poly.pdbx_seq_one_letter_code
_entity_poly.pdbx_strand_id
1 'polypeptide(L)'
;MDRKRLLITSVVVVVLVVLVILQAHAYRKFDWSAFGHEIAQVNWWMVLAAIGVVHLADALRAVRWSIFLRPVRSISPLKLLAAQYIGFAGLALLGRPGEFIRPYIIAKRARMTFASQVAVWTVERICDMSAVAIILACDLLFADTLRTFPQYDTIRAGGVTLITLVGFGALIAFIVWKYGRQIALRLEANHQPSHIRHRLAFRIRSFG
;
A
#
# COMPACT_ATOMS: atom_id res chain seq x y z
N MET A 1 27.03 -1.06 -26.84
CA MET A 1 25.95 -0.55 -25.96
C MET A 1 24.88 0.09 -26.84
N ASP A 2 23.62 -0.32 -26.72
CA ASP A 2 22.53 0.28 -27.50
C ASP A 2 22.39 1.77 -27.21
N ARG A 3 22.18 2.58 -28.25
CA ARG A 3 21.97 4.04 -28.16
C ARG A 3 20.88 4.42 -27.14
N LYS A 4 19.85 3.57 -27.02
CA LYS A 4 18.76 3.69 -26.03
C LYS A 4 19.25 3.48 -24.59
N ARG A 5 20.11 2.49 -24.35
CA ARG A 5 20.70 2.25 -23.02
C ARG A 5 21.62 3.39 -22.60
N LEU A 6 22.43 3.89 -23.53
CA LEU A 6 23.28 5.08 -23.29
C LEU A 6 22.47 6.30 -22.89
N LEU A 7 21.39 6.61 -23.62
CA LEU A 7 20.48 7.71 -23.27
C LEU A 7 19.86 7.56 -21.88
N ILE A 8 19.33 6.37 -21.55
CA ILE A 8 18.73 6.10 -20.24
C ILE A 8 19.76 6.28 -19.12
N THR A 9 20.96 5.70 -19.28
CA THR A 9 22.02 5.82 -18.28
C THR A 9 22.45 7.27 -18.09
N SER A 10 22.62 8.03 -19.17
CA SER A 10 22.96 9.46 -19.09
C SER A 10 21.88 10.26 -18.36
N VAL A 11 20.60 10.03 -18.64
CA VAL A 11 19.48 10.70 -17.95
C VAL A 11 19.49 10.38 -16.46
N VAL A 12 19.64 9.10 -16.08
CA VAL A 12 19.69 8.69 -14.67
C VAL A 12 20.86 9.36 -13.94
N VAL A 13 22.04 9.39 -14.56
CA VAL A 13 23.22 10.06 -13.98
C VAL A 13 22.97 11.55 -13.78
N VAL A 14 22.40 12.24 -14.78
CA VAL A 14 22.07 13.66 -14.66
C VAL A 14 21.09 13.91 -13.51
N VAL A 15 20.02 13.10 -13.39
CA VAL A 15 19.05 13.21 -12.29
C VAL A 15 19.75 13.01 -10.94
N LEU A 16 20.59 11.98 -10.80
CA LEU A 16 21.32 11.74 -9.55
C LEU A 16 22.26 12.90 -9.20
N VAL A 17 22.97 13.46 -10.17
CA VAL A 17 23.84 14.62 -9.96
C VAL A 17 23.04 15.83 -9.51
N VAL A 18 21.89 16.11 -10.15
CA VAL A 18 21.01 17.21 -9.74
C VAL A 18 20.49 17.00 -8.31
N LEU A 19 20.05 15.78 -7.96
CA LEU A 19 19.60 15.46 -6.59
C LEU A 19 20.73 15.67 -5.58
N VAL A 20 21.95 15.25 -5.87
CA VAL A 20 23.12 15.46 -5.00
C VAL A 20 23.43 16.96 -4.84
N ILE A 21 23.35 17.76 -5.91
CA ILE A 21 23.56 19.21 -5.85
C ILE A 21 22.50 19.88 -4.98
N LEU A 22 21.22 19.52 -5.16
CA LEU A 22 20.11 20.03 -4.35
C LEU A 22 20.30 19.67 -2.87
N GLN A 23 20.69 18.42 -2.59
CA GLN A 23 20.97 17.95 -1.24
C GLN A 23 22.15 18.72 -0.61
N ALA A 24 23.25 18.90 -1.36
CA ALA A 24 24.41 19.66 -0.90
C ALA A 24 24.08 21.13 -0.64
N HIS A 25 23.22 21.73 -1.47
CA HIS A 25 22.74 23.08 -1.26
C HIS A 25 21.88 23.19 0.01
N ALA A 26 21.01 22.21 0.27
CA ALA A 26 20.22 22.15 1.50
C ALA A 26 21.13 22.03 2.74
N TYR A 27 22.19 21.21 2.68
CA TYR A 27 23.13 21.03 3.79
C TYR A 27 24.01 22.24 4.10
N ARG A 28 24.17 23.20 3.17
CA ARG A 28 24.91 24.43 3.45
C ARG A 28 24.28 25.31 4.53
N LYS A 29 22.96 25.23 4.68
CA LYS A 29 22.22 25.95 5.72
C LYS A 29 21.95 25.08 6.96
N PHE A 30 22.46 23.86 6.98
CA PHE A 30 22.23 22.92 8.06
C PHE A 30 23.25 23.15 9.18
N ASP A 31 22.76 23.41 10.39
CA ASP A 31 23.59 23.59 11.57
C ASP A 31 23.95 22.22 12.17
N TRP A 32 25.15 21.75 11.84
CA TRP A 32 25.69 20.49 12.34
C TRP A 32 25.94 20.50 13.86
N SER A 33 26.20 21.66 14.45
CA SER A 33 26.42 21.80 15.89
C SER A 33 25.11 21.61 16.65
N ALA A 34 24.05 22.28 16.20
CA ALA A 34 22.71 22.10 16.77
C ALA A 34 22.25 20.63 16.63
N PHE A 35 22.43 20.01 15.46
CA PHE A 35 22.09 18.61 15.25
C PHE A 35 22.81 17.64 16.22
N GLY A 36 24.11 17.84 16.45
CA GLY A 36 24.86 17.03 17.42
C GLY A 36 24.35 17.20 18.85
N HIS A 37 23.98 18.42 19.23
CA HIS A 37 23.40 18.70 20.54
C HIS A 37 22.04 18.00 20.73
N GLU A 38 21.16 18.07 19.73
CA GLU A 38 19.86 17.39 19.76
C GLU A 38 20.00 15.87 19.84
N ILE A 39 20.94 15.27 19.09
CA ILE A 39 21.22 13.83 19.17
C ILE A 39 21.67 13.43 20.58
N ALA A 40 22.51 14.23 21.22
CA ALA A 40 23.01 13.93 22.56
C ALA A 40 21.91 13.90 23.62
N GLN A 41 20.80 14.61 23.38
CA GLN A 41 19.63 14.64 24.27
C GLN A 41 18.58 13.56 23.96
N VAL A 42 18.81 12.73 22.92
CA VAL A 42 17.85 11.69 22.54
C VAL A 42 17.70 10.64 23.64
N ASN A 43 16.45 10.40 24.04
CA ASN A 43 16.13 9.29 24.92
C ASN A 43 16.16 7.97 24.14
N TRP A 44 17.24 7.21 24.30
CA TRP A 44 17.43 5.91 23.65
C TRP A 44 16.35 4.87 23.98
N TRP A 45 15.70 4.97 25.14
CA TRP A 45 14.57 4.09 25.46
C TRP A 45 13.37 4.36 24.56
N MET A 46 13.12 5.62 24.22
CA MET A 46 12.05 6.00 23.31
C MET A 46 12.36 5.54 21.88
N VAL A 47 13.63 5.61 21.46
CA VAL A 47 14.08 5.06 20.17
C VAL A 47 13.87 3.55 20.12
N LEU A 48 14.26 2.83 21.17
CA LEU A 48 14.09 1.38 21.24
C LEU A 48 12.61 0.99 21.24
N ALA A 49 11.76 1.73 21.97
CA ALA A 49 10.32 1.55 21.96
C ALA A 49 9.73 1.78 20.56
N ALA A 50 10.16 2.84 19.86
CA ALA A 50 9.73 3.11 18.49
C ALA A 50 10.12 1.99 17.53
N ILE A 51 11.36 1.48 17.62
CA ILE A 51 11.82 0.32 16.85
C ILE A 51 10.93 -0.90 17.13
N GLY A 52 10.63 -1.17 18.40
CA GLY A 52 9.73 -2.26 18.81
C GLY A 52 8.34 -2.13 18.20
N VAL A 53 7.75 -0.94 18.24
CA VAL A 53 6.43 -0.65 17.65
C VAL A 53 6.44 -0.85 16.12
N VAL A 54 7.51 -0.42 15.43
CA VAL A 54 7.65 -0.62 13.98
C VAL A 54 7.67 -2.10 13.64
N HIS A 55 8.50 -2.89 14.33
CA HIS A 55 8.58 -4.33 14.07
C HIS A 55 7.28 -5.07 14.43
N LEU A 56 6.59 -4.63 15.50
CA LEU A 56 5.27 -5.17 15.84
C LEU A 56 4.25 -4.87 14.73
N ALA A 57 4.23 -3.64 14.22
CA ALA A 57 3.35 -3.27 13.11
C ALA A 57 3.66 -4.09 11.84
N ASP A 58 4.93 -4.35 11.54
CA ASP A 58 5.34 -5.21 10.43
C ASP A 58 4.90 -6.67 10.62
N ALA A 59 5.01 -7.19 11.84
CA ALA A 59 4.53 -8.53 12.18
C ALA A 59 3.00 -8.62 11.99
N LEU A 60 2.24 -7.64 12.48
CA LEU A 60 0.80 -7.57 12.28
C LEU A 60 0.43 -7.48 10.79
N ARG A 61 1.18 -6.71 10.00
CA ARG A 61 0.99 -6.63 8.54
C ARG A 61 1.23 -7.99 7.86
N ALA A 62 2.24 -8.73 8.30
CA ALA A 62 2.52 -10.08 7.80
C ALA A 62 1.42 -11.08 8.18
N VAL A 63 0.90 -11.01 9.42
CA VAL A 63 -0.23 -11.83 9.89
C VAL A 63 -1.48 -11.54 9.08
N ARG A 64 -1.82 -10.25 8.89
CA ARG A 64 -2.98 -9.84 8.09
C ARG A 64 -2.90 -10.37 6.66
N TRP A 65 -1.74 -10.25 6.01
CA TRP A 65 -1.57 -10.80 4.66
C TRP A 65 -1.69 -12.33 4.63
N SER A 66 -1.19 -13.02 5.65
CA SER A 66 -1.42 -14.47 5.80
C SER A 66 -2.92 -14.79 5.89
N ILE A 67 -3.69 -14.01 6.67
CA ILE A 67 -5.16 -14.16 6.77
C ILE A 67 -5.82 -13.98 5.39
N PHE A 68 -5.47 -12.93 4.64
CA PHE A 68 -6.02 -12.71 3.30
C PHE A 68 -5.64 -13.80 2.30
N LEU A 69 -4.51 -14.48 2.50
CA LEU A 69 -4.11 -15.60 1.66
C LEU A 69 -4.76 -16.93 2.05
N ARG A 70 -5.30 -17.08 3.27
CA ARG A 70 -5.88 -18.35 3.76
C ARG A 70 -6.87 -19.02 2.78
N PRO A 71 -7.78 -18.30 2.09
CA PRO A 71 -8.72 -18.92 1.15
C PRO A 71 -8.04 -19.59 -0.05
N VAL A 72 -6.83 -19.16 -0.41
CA VAL A 72 -6.10 -19.67 -1.58
C VAL A 72 -4.95 -20.58 -1.16
N ARG A 73 -4.18 -20.18 -0.15
CA ARG A 73 -3.05 -20.93 0.38
C ARG A 73 -2.68 -20.46 1.80
N SER A 74 -2.58 -21.40 2.74
CA SER A 74 -2.02 -21.11 4.06
C SER A 74 -0.50 -20.91 3.97
N ILE A 75 -0.04 -19.72 4.38
CA ILE A 75 1.38 -19.36 4.46
C ILE A 75 1.66 -18.79 5.85
N SER A 76 2.72 -19.26 6.49
CA SER A 76 3.18 -18.74 7.78
C SER A 76 3.54 -17.24 7.67
N PRO A 77 3.09 -16.38 8.60
CA PRO A 77 3.45 -14.97 8.65
C PRO A 77 4.96 -14.71 8.62
N LEU A 78 5.76 -15.56 9.26
CA LEU A 78 7.23 -15.42 9.30
C LEU A 78 7.84 -15.49 7.89
N LYS A 79 7.31 -16.33 7.00
CA LYS A 79 7.77 -16.42 5.60
C LYS A 79 7.39 -15.18 4.79
N LEU A 80 6.27 -14.54 5.13
CA LEU A 80 5.80 -13.30 4.50
C LEU A 80 6.58 -12.09 4.99
N LEU A 81 7.06 -12.10 6.24
CA LEU A 81 7.84 -11.03 6.85
C LEU A 81 9.18 -10.82 6.11
N ALA A 82 9.84 -11.89 5.69
CA ALA A 82 11.03 -11.77 4.82
C ALA A 82 10.70 -11.13 3.46
N ALA A 83 9.55 -11.46 2.86
CA ALA A 83 9.12 -10.84 1.60
C ALA A 83 8.70 -9.37 1.80
N GLN A 84 8.19 -9.01 2.98
CA GLN A 84 7.88 -7.63 3.37
C GLN A 84 9.13 -6.77 3.37
N TYR A 85 10.20 -7.19 4.06
CA TYR A 85 11.44 -6.41 4.12
C TYR A 85 12.12 -6.25 2.76
N ILE A 86 12.10 -7.28 1.92
CA ILE A 86 12.61 -7.14 0.54
C ILE A 86 11.73 -6.18 -0.26
N GLY A 87 10.40 -6.22 -0.06
CA GLY A 87 9.48 -5.25 -0.64
C GLY A 87 9.78 -3.81 -0.22
N PHE A 88 10.08 -3.60 1.07
CA PHE A 88 10.46 -2.28 1.59
C PHE A 88 11.80 -1.79 1.05
N ALA A 89 12.81 -2.65 0.94
CA ALA A 89 14.05 -2.30 0.26
C ALA A 89 13.79 -1.91 -1.20
N GLY A 90 12.92 -2.65 -1.88
CA GLY A 90 12.45 -2.34 -3.22
C GLY A 90 11.75 -0.99 -3.33
N LEU A 91 10.86 -0.67 -2.38
CA LEU A 91 10.17 0.62 -2.28
C LEU A 91 11.15 1.77 -2.03
N ALA A 92 12.14 1.58 -1.16
CA ALA A 92 13.16 2.59 -0.88
C ALA A 92 14.04 2.89 -2.11
N LEU A 93 14.35 1.87 -2.92
CA LEU A 93 15.20 2.02 -4.10
C LEU A 93 14.46 2.50 -5.35
N LEU A 94 13.24 2.01 -5.57
CA LEU A 94 12.50 2.23 -6.82
C LEU A 94 11.31 3.18 -6.66
N GLY A 95 11.00 3.62 -5.43
CA GLY A 95 9.78 4.37 -5.14
C GLY A 95 8.53 3.52 -5.35
N ARG A 96 7.42 4.15 -5.79
CA ARG A 96 6.11 3.49 -5.96
C ARG A 96 6.13 2.19 -6.78
N PRO A 97 6.90 2.07 -7.89
CA PRO A 97 7.06 0.78 -8.57
C PRO A 97 7.54 -0.37 -7.67
N GLY A 98 8.29 -0.07 -6.61
CA GLY A 98 8.80 -1.03 -5.64
C GLY A 98 7.71 -1.69 -4.79
N GLU A 99 6.50 -1.11 -4.69
CA GLU A 99 5.38 -1.74 -3.97
C GLU A 99 4.99 -3.11 -4.56
N PHE A 100 5.21 -3.32 -5.85
CA PHE A 100 4.90 -4.58 -6.54
C PHE A 100 5.95 -5.67 -6.32
N ILE A 101 7.09 -5.36 -5.70
CA ILE A 101 8.14 -6.34 -5.42
C ILE A 101 7.66 -7.39 -4.41
N ARG A 102 6.97 -6.97 -3.34
CA ARG A 102 6.39 -7.88 -2.34
C ARG A 102 5.45 -8.91 -2.98
N PRO A 103 4.37 -8.51 -3.68
CA PRO A 103 3.45 -9.48 -4.30
C PRO A 103 4.14 -10.35 -5.35
N TYR A 104 5.14 -9.83 -6.08
CA TYR A 104 5.93 -10.62 -7.03
C TYR A 104 6.75 -11.72 -6.33
N ILE A 105 7.47 -11.39 -5.26
CA ILE A 105 8.27 -12.36 -4.51
C ILE A 105 7.39 -13.41 -3.86
N ILE A 106 6.26 -13.00 -3.26
CA ILE A 106 5.31 -13.94 -2.66
C ILE A 106 4.74 -14.87 -3.74
N ALA A 107 4.35 -14.35 -4.90
CA ALA A 107 3.88 -15.17 -6.02
C ALA A 107 4.91 -16.24 -6.42
N LYS A 108 6.18 -15.85 -6.57
CA LYS A 108 7.28 -16.77 -6.92
C LYS A 108 7.54 -17.82 -5.83
N ARG A 109 7.64 -17.40 -4.56
CA ARG A 109 7.94 -18.30 -3.43
C ARG A 109 6.79 -19.25 -3.10
N ALA A 110 5.55 -18.77 -3.23
CA ALA A 110 4.35 -19.54 -2.92
C ALA A 110 3.79 -20.31 -4.13
N ARG A 111 4.46 -20.27 -5.30
CA ARG A 111 3.97 -20.83 -6.57
C ARG A 111 2.52 -20.41 -6.87
N MET A 112 2.23 -19.12 -6.68
CA MET A 112 0.93 -18.50 -6.93
C MET A 112 1.03 -17.52 -8.10
N THR A 113 -0.12 -17.15 -8.67
CA THR A 113 -0.14 -16.14 -9.74
C THR A 113 0.12 -14.75 -9.17
N PHE A 114 0.84 -13.92 -9.94
CA PHE A 114 1.05 -12.52 -9.57
C PHE A 114 -0.28 -11.77 -9.42
N ALA A 115 -1.24 -12.04 -10.31
CA ALA A 115 -2.59 -11.45 -10.25
C ALA A 115 -3.31 -11.75 -8.91
N SER A 116 -3.17 -12.96 -8.36
CA SER A 116 -3.72 -13.28 -7.04
C SER A 116 -3.08 -12.44 -5.93
N GLN A 117 -1.78 -12.18 -6.01
CA GLN A 117 -1.09 -11.34 -5.02
C GLN A 117 -1.41 -9.86 -5.17
N VAL A 118 -1.63 -9.38 -6.40
CA VAL A 118 -2.13 -8.03 -6.66
C VAL A 118 -3.55 -7.87 -6.09
N ALA A 119 -4.41 -8.88 -6.19
CA ALA A 119 -5.73 -8.84 -5.57
C ALA A 119 -5.65 -8.67 -4.04
N VAL A 120 -4.79 -9.44 -3.38
CA VAL A 120 -4.54 -9.31 -1.93
C VAL A 120 -3.96 -7.94 -1.59
N TRP A 121 -3.01 -7.45 -2.38
CA TRP A 121 -2.45 -6.10 -2.23
C TRP A 121 -3.52 -5.01 -2.34
N THR A 122 -4.43 -5.11 -3.32
CA THR A 122 -5.53 -4.17 -3.50
C THR A 122 -6.48 -4.18 -2.31
N VAL A 123 -6.84 -5.36 -1.79
CA VAL A 123 -7.66 -5.48 -0.58
C VAL A 123 -6.96 -4.82 0.61
N GLU A 124 -5.66 -5.05 0.76
CA GLU A 124 -4.85 -4.37 1.77
C GLU A 124 -4.93 -2.84 1.62
N ARG A 125 -4.74 -2.30 0.42
CA ARG A 125 -4.83 -0.85 0.16
C ARG A 125 -6.22 -0.28 0.45
N ILE A 126 -7.29 -1.00 0.12
CA ILE A 126 -8.66 -0.57 0.43
C ILE A 126 -8.84 -0.52 1.94
N CYS A 127 -8.42 -1.54 2.68
CA CYS A 127 -8.48 -1.53 4.15
C CYS A 127 -7.66 -0.38 4.74
N ASP A 128 -6.46 -0.14 4.23
CA ASP A 128 -5.58 0.93 4.69
C ASP A 128 -6.23 2.31 4.45
N MET A 129 -6.79 2.55 3.26
CA MET A 129 -7.51 3.81 2.93
C MET A 129 -8.77 3.98 3.75
N SER A 130 -9.51 2.91 4.02
CA SER A 130 -10.69 2.94 4.89
C SER A 130 -10.33 3.28 6.33
N ALA A 131 -9.25 2.70 6.86
CA ALA A 131 -8.77 3.03 8.20
C ALA A 131 -8.35 4.51 8.28
N VAL A 132 -7.62 5.02 7.30
CA VAL A 132 -7.25 6.44 7.22
C VAL A 132 -8.50 7.32 7.15
N ALA A 133 -9.49 6.97 6.33
CA ALA A 133 -10.74 7.73 6.23
C ALA A 133 -11.51 7.77 7.55
N ILE A 134 -11.56 6.65 8.29
CA ILE A 134 -12.21 6.59 9.60
C ILE A 134 -11.47 7.46 10.62
N ILE A 135 -10.14 7.33 10.69
CA ILE A 135 -9.32 8.13 11.61
C ILE A 135 -9.52 9.62 11.31
N LEU A 136 -9.50 10.01 10.04
CA LEU A 136 -9.69 11.38 9.62
C LEU A 136 -11.12 11.89 9.89
N ALA A 137 -12.13 11.04 9.73
CA ALA A 137 -13.50 11.37 10.10
C ALA A 137 -13.62 11.61 11.61
N CYS A 138 -13.00 10.75 12.43
CA CYS A 138 -12.96 10.94 13.88
C CYS A 138 -12.27 12.26 14.26
N ASP A 139 -11.14 12.56 13.64
CA ASP A 139 -10.38 13.78 13.91
C ASP A 139 -11.19 15.04 13.54
N LEU A 140 -11.86 15.05 12.37
CA LEU A 140 -12.70 16.17 11.93
C LEU A 140 -13.97 16.37 12.79
N LEU A 141 -14.49 15.30 13.39
CA LEU A 141 -15.72 15.33 14.20
C LEU A 141 -15.44 15.63 15.68
N PHE A 142 -14.35 15.10 16.23
CA PHE A 142 -14.11 15.06 17.67
C PHE A 142 -12.87 15.83 18.14
N ALA A 143 -11.91 16.14 17.25
CA ALA A 143 -10.68 16.82 17.64
C ALA A 143 -10.65 18.27 17.12
N ASP A 144 -10.33 19.20 18.01
CA ASP A 144 -10.15 20.61 17.65
C ASP A 144 -8.74 20.93 17.17
N THR A 145 -7.79 20.02 17.37
CA THR A 145 -6.37 20.22 17.03
C THR A 145 -6.17 20.53 15.55
N LEU A 146 -6.87 19.85 14.64
CA LEU A 146 -6.77 20.13 13.20
C LEU A 146 -7.19 21.55 12.84
N ARG A 147 -8.14 22.14 13.57
CA ARG A 147 -8.68 23.48 13.28
C ARG A 147 -7.66 24.60 13.52
N THR A 148 -6.61 24.30 14.29
CA THR A 148 -5.52 25.24 14.57
C THR A 148 -4.51 25.38 13.43
N PHE A 149 -4.52 24.47 12.46
CA PHE A 149 -3.57 24.51 11.35
C PHE A 149 -4.00 25.54 10.28
N PRO A 150 -3.07 26.34 9.74
CA PRO A 150 -3.36 27.29 8.66
C PRO A 150 -3.95 26.64 7.40
N GLN A 151 -3.66 25.36 7.16
CA GLN A 151 -4.12 24.59 6.01
C GLN A 151 -5.41 23.79 6.29
N TYR A 152 -6.12 24.08 7.37
CA TYR A 152 -7.30 23.32 7.80
C TYR A 152 -8.33 23.12 6.68
N ASP A 153 -8.66 24.16 5.91
CA ASP A 153 -9.66 24.04 4.84
C ASP A 153 -9.24 23.06 3.74
N THR A 154 -7.95 23.01 3.42
CA THR A 154 -7.41 22.07 2.43
C THR A 154 -7.42 20.64 2.98
N ILE A 155 -7.01 20.47 4.25
CA ILE A 155 -7.02 19.16 4.92
C ILE A 155 -8.46 18.65 5.05
N ARG A 156 -9.41 19.52 5.42
CA ARG A 156 -10.83 19.20 5.53
C ARG A 156 -11.41 18.83 4.18
N ALA A 157 -11.17 19.60 3.12
CA ALA A 157 -11.67 19.29 1.78
C ALA A 157 -11.11 17.96 1.26
N GLY A 158 -9.80 17.73 1.41
CA GLY A 158 -9.15 16.47 1.06
C GLY A 158 -9.70 15.29 1.86
N GLY A 159 -9.91 15.48 3.17
CA GLY A 159 -10.45 14.47 4.05
C GLY A 159 -11.88 14.09 3.75
N VAL A 160 -12.76 15.07 3.55
CA VAL A 160 -14.15 14.84 3.12
C VAL A 160 -14.17 14.10 1.79
N THR A 161 -13.34 14.51 0.83
CA THR A 161 -13.23 13.83 -0.48
C THR A 161 -12.84 12.36 -0.32
N LEU A 162 -11.81 12.07 0.47
CA LEU A 162 -11.37 10.70 0.74
C LEU A 162 -12.49 9.87 1.40
N ILE A 163 -13.14 10.42 2.42
CA ILE A 163 -14.25 9.76 3.13
C ILE A 163 -15.39 9.45 2.17
N THR A 164 -15.77 10.40 1.31
CA THR A 164 -16.84 10.19 0.31
C THR A 164 -16.46 9.09 -0.69
N LEU A 165 -15.23 9.09 -1.21
CA LEU A 165 -14.76 8.07 -2.15
C LEU A 165 -14.73 6.67 -1.52
N VAL A 166 -14.20 6.55 -0.30
CA VAL A 166 -14.17 5.30 0.45
C VAL A 166 -15.59 4.83 0.76
N GLY A 167 -16.46 5.71 1.24
CA GLY A 167 -17.86 5.40 1.54
C GLY A 167 -18.64 4.94 0.31
N PHE A 168 -18.44 5.61 -0.82
CA PHE A 168 -19.02 5.21 -2.10
C PHE A 168 -18.51 3.86 -2.58
N GLY A 169 -17.20 3.61 -2.49
CA GLY A 169 -16.60 2.31 -2.81
C GLY A 169 -17.14 1.18 -1.92
N ALA A 170 -17.29 1.43 -0.62
CA ALA A 170 -17.89 0.48 0.32
C ALA A 170 -19.37 0.21 0.00
N LEU A 171 -20.12 1.24 -0.39
CA LEU A 171 -21.51 1.09 -0.83
C LEU A 171 -21.62 0.23 -2.09
N ILE A 172 -20.76 0.47 -3.10
CA ILE A 172 -20.70 -0.38 -4.30
C ILE A 172 -20.38 -1.83 -3.91
N ALA A 173 -19.37 -2.05 -3.07
CA ALA A 173 -19.00 -3.38 -2.61
C ALA A 173 -20.17 -4.08 -1.89
N PHE A 174 -20.91 -3.36 -1.05
CA PHE A 174 -22.11 -3.87 -0.37
C PHE A 174 -23.23 -4.22 -1.35
N ILE A 175 -23.50 -3.36 -2.34
CA ILE A 175 -24.50 -3.62 -3.40
C ILE A 175 -24.10 -4.86 -4.21
N VAL A 176 -22.84 -4.97 -4.62
CA VAL A 176 -22.33 -6.14 -5.35
C VAL A 176 -22.40 -7.40 -4.49
N TRP A 177 -22.10 -7.32 -3.20
CA TRP A 177 -22.25 -8.46 -2.30
C TRP A 177 -23.70 -8.91 -2.16
N LYS A 178 -24.65 -7.96 -1.99
CA LYS A 178 -26.07 -8.24 -1.80
C LYS A 178 -26.78 -8.72 -3.08
N TYR A 179 -26.46 -8.11 -4.21
CA TYR A 179 -27.15 -8.34 -5.49
C TYR A 179 -26.29 -9.08 -6.52
N GLY A 180 -25.05 -9.45 -6.21
CA GLY A 180 -24.10 -10.04 -7.16
C GLY A 180 -24.59 -11.31 -7.82
N ARG A 181 -25.33 -12.16 -7.08
CA ARG A 181 -25.93 -13.38 -7.64
C ARG A 181 -27.03 -13.05 -8.66
N GLN A 182 -27.82 -12.01 -8.44
CA GLN A 182 -28.87 -11.58 -9.37
C GLN A 182 -28.27 -10.87 -10.60
N ILE A 183 -27.20 -10.09 -10.40
CA ILE A 183 -26.46 -9.43 -11.48
C ILE A 183 -25.78 -10.46 -12.38
N ALA A 184 -25.13 -11.48 -11.81
CA ALA A 184 -24.51 -12.57 -12.55
C ALA A 184 -25.54 -13.35 -13.39
N LEU A 185 -26.69 -13.69 -12.80
CA LEU A 185 -27.76 -14.40 -13.50
C LEU A 185 -28.42 -13.57 -14.62
N ARG A 186 -28.55 -12.25 -14.45
CA ARG A 186 -29.07 -11.35 -15.50
C ARG A 186 -28.08 -11.16 -16.65
N LEU A 187 -26.78 -11.11 -16.36
CA LEU A 187 -25.73 -11.08 -17.37
C LEU A 187 -25.63 -12.40 -18.14
N GLU A 188 -25.86 -13.54 -17.47
CA GLU A 188 -25.94 -14.85 -18.13
C GLU A 188 -27.22 -15.03 -18.97
N ALA A 189 -28.33 -14.39 -18.58
CA ALA A 189 -29.60 -14.43 -19.32
C ALA A 189 -29.57 -13.57 -20.60
N ASN A 190 -28.82 -12.47 -20.62
CA ASN A 190 -28.63 -11.62 -21.80
C ASN A 190 -27.42 -12.11 -22.63
N HIS A 191 -27.60 -13.23 -23.34
CA HIS A 191 -26.81 -13.68 -24.51
C HIS A 191 -25.27 -13.51 -24.44
N GLN A 192 -24.54 -14.56 -24.03
CA GLN A 192 -23.12 -14.70 -24.38
C GLN A 192 -22.69 -16.17 -24.63
N PRO A 193 -21.78 -16.44 -25.59
CA PRO A 193 -21.57 -17.78 -26.17
C PRO A 193 -21.02 -18.84 -25.20
N SER A 194 -21.36 -20.09 -25.47
CA SER A 194 -21.16 -21.30 -24.63
C SER A 194 -19.73 -21.56 -24.12
N HIS A 195 -18.69 -20.98 -24.73
CA HIS A 195 -17.29 -21.19 -24.32
C HIS A 195 -16.88 -20.46 -23.02
N ILE A 196 -17.57 -19.38 -22.64
CA ILE A 196 -17.23 -18.58 -21.43
C ILE A 196 -17.84 -19.21 -20.17
N ARG A 197 -18.99 -19.89 -20.31
CA ARG A 197 -19.74 -20.54 -19.21
C ARG A 197 -18.91 -21.58 -18.45
N HIS A 198 -18.14 -22.41 -19.16
CA HIS A 198 -17.29 -23.42 -18.49
C HIS A 198 -16.13 -22.83 -17.70
N ARG A 199 -15.55 -21.71 -18.16
CA ARG A 199 -14.41 -21.07 -17.46
C ARG A 199 -14.87 -20.26 -16.23
N LEU A 200 -16.05 -19.64 -16.27
CA LEU A 200 -16.59 -18.92 -15.12
C LEU A 200 -17.14 -19.88 -14.04
N ALA A 201 -17.86 -20.94 -14.43
CA ALA A 201 -18.39 -21.93 -13.49
C ALA A 201 -17.28 -22.63 -12.69
N PHE A 202 -16.13 -22.89 -13.32
CA PHE A 202 -14.96 -23.46 -12.64
C PHE A 202 -14.34 -22.48 -11.63
N ARG A 203 -14.24 -21.19 -11.95
CA ARG A 203 -13.66 -20.18 -11.04
C ARG A 203 -14.56 -19.85 -9.85
N ILE A 204 -15.88 -19.84 -10.02
CA ILE A 204 -16.80 -19.54 -8.90
C ILE A 204 -16.81 -20.70 -7.90
N ARG A 205 -16.72 -21.96 -8.35
CA ARG A 205 -16.60 -23.13 -7.45
C ARG A 205 -15.29 -23.20 -6.68
N SER A 206 -14.22 -22.53 -7.13
CA SER A 206 -12.94 -22.48 -6.41
C SER A 206 -12.88 -21.44 -5.29
N PHE A 207 -13.95 -20.66 -5.09
CA PHE A 207 -14.05 -19.67 -4.00
C PHE A 207 -15.14 -19.99 -2.97
N GLY A 208 -15.77 -21.18 -3.07
CA GLY A 208 -16.68 -21.73 -2.08
C GLY A 208 -15.97 -22.69 -1.14
#